data_AF-A0A1B0GW60-F1
#
_entry.id   AF-A0A1B0GW60-F1
#
_cell.length_a   1.000
_cell.length_b   1.000
_cell.length_c   1.000
_cell.angle_alpha   90.00
_cell.angle_beta   90.00
_cell.angle_gamma   90.00
#
_symmetry.space_group_name_H-M   'P 1'
#
loop_
_entity.id
_entity.type
_entity.pdbx_description
1 polymer ?
#
loop_
_entity_poly.entity_id
_entity_poly.type
_entity_poly.pdbx_seq_one_letter_code
_entity_poly.pdbx_strand_id
1 'polypeptide(L)' 'MVFGGVCPSVTSIIAESLQGWNLVQLSFAATTPVLADKKKYPYFFRTVPSDNAVNPAILKLLKHYQWKRVGTLTQDV' A
#
# COMPACT_ATOMS: atom_id res chain seq x y z
N MET A 1 5.08 16.59 -12.12
CA MET A 1 5.33 15.37 -11.32
C MET A 1 5.33 15.76 -9.85
N VAL A 2 4.77 14.92 -8.97
CA VAL A 2 4.66 15.15 -7.53
C VAL A 2 5.55 14.14 -6.81
N PHE A 3 6.40 14.60 -5.89
CA PHE A 3 7.17 13.74 -5.00
C PHE A 3 6.57 13.81 -3.59
N GLY A 4 6.41 12.66 -2.95
CA GLY A 4 5.93 12.56 -1.58
C GLY A 4 4.55 11.90 -1.46
N GLY A 5 3.91 12.14 -0.31
CA GLY A 5 2.79 11.35 0.19
C GLY A 5 3.29 10.32 1.21
N VAL A 6 2.68 10.32 2.40
CA VAL A 6 3.06 9.47 3.53
C VAL A 6 1.79 8.83 4.08
N CYS A 7 0.88 9.64 4.62
CA CYS A 7 -0.36 9.17 5.21
C CYS A 7 -1.33 8.66 4.11
N PRO A 8 -1.92 7.46 4.26
CA PRO A 8 -2.87 6.90 3.29
C PRO A 8 -4.02 7.83 2.94
N SER A 9 -4.65 8.45 3.96
CA SER A 9 -5.82 9.31 3.80
C SER A 9 -5.58 10.56 2.94
N VAL A 10 -4.37 11.13 3.02
CA VAL A 10 -3.98 12.30 2.21
C VAL A 10 -3.50 11.84 0.83
N THR A 11 -2.70 10.78 0.81
CA THR A 11 -2.06 10.28 -0.41
C THR A 11 -3.09 9.74 -1.41
N SER A 12 -4.16 9.09 -0.94
CA SER A 12 -5.23 8.58 -1.81
C SER A 12 -5.96 9.69 -2.54
N ILE A 13 -6.29 10.79 -1.86
CA ILE A 13 -6.99 11.94 -2.45
C ILE A 13 -6.11 12.60 -3.52
N ILE A 14 -4.81 12.79 -3.22
CA ILE A 14 -3.86 13.31 -4.21
C ILE A 14 -3.81 12.36 -5.41
N ALA A 15 -3.59 11.06 -5.17
CA ALA A 15 -3.45 10.04 -6.20
C ALA A 15 -4.67 9.92 -7.12
N GLU A 16 -5.88 10.09 -6.58
CA GLU A 16 -7.14 10.07 -7.34
C GLU A 16 -7.27 11.28 -8.26
N SER A 17 -6.83 12.47 -7.81
CA SER A 17 -6.88 13.69 -8.62
C SER A 17 -5.89 13.71 -9.79
N LEU A 18 -4.80 12.93 -9.72
CA LEU A 18 -3.66 12.99 -10.65
C LEU A 18 -4.06 12.85 -12.12
N GLN A 19 -5.06 12.03 -12.43
CA GLN A 19 -5.54 11.81 -13.79
C GLN A 19 -6.09 13.09 -14.42
N GLY A 20 -6.79 13.94 -13.66
CA GLY A 20 -7.31 15.20 -14.15
C GLY A 20 -6.22 16.23 -14.47
N TRP A 21 -5.05 16.10 -13.85
CA TRP A 21 -3.91 17.02 -14.01
C TRP A 21 -2.81 16.48 -14.92
N ASN A 22 -2.94 15.25 -15.42
CA ASN A 22 -1.88 14.55 -16.15
C ASN A 22 -0.53 14.55 -15.40
N LEU A 23 -0.59 14.35 -14.08
CA LEU A 23 0.59 14.31 -13.21
C LEU A 23 0.86 12.90 -12.70
N VAL A 24 2.14 12.57 -12.54
CA VAL A 24 2.59 11.35 -11.86
C VAL A 24 2.98 11.68 -10.42
N GLN A 25 2.64 10.82 -9.46
CA GLN A 25 3.12 10.89 -8.08
C GLN A 25 4.07 9.75 -7.76
N LEU A 26 5.18 10.06 -7.09
CA LEU A 26 6.10 9.07 -6.52
C LEU A 26 6.19 9.27 -5.00
N SER A 27 5.66 8.31 -4.23
CA SER A 27 5.75 8.28 -2.77
C SER A 27 6.95 7.46 -2.29
N PHE A 28 7.60 7.93 -1.22
CA PHE A 28 8.69 7.22 -0.56
C PHE A 28 8.27 6.50 0.73
N ALA A 29 7.00 6.61 1.14
CA ALA A 29 6.57 6.12 2.46
C ALA A 29 5.14 5.53 2.51
N ALA A 30 4.31 5.71 1.48
CA ALA A 30 2.93 5.22 1.52
C ALA A 30 2.87 3.70 1.24
N THR A 31 2.64 2.91 2.30
CA THR A 31 2.69 1.44 2.24
C THR A 31 1.32 0.75 2.10
N THR A 32 0.22 1.48 2.31
CA THR A 32 -1.13 0.89 2.26
C THR A 32 -1.38 0.07 0.97
N PRO A 33 -2.01 -1.11 1.06
CA PRO A 33 -2.35 -1.92 -0.11
C PRO A 33 -3.34 -1.26 -1.07
N VAL A 34 -4.19 -0.36 -0.58
CA VAL A 34 -5.26 0.27 -1.37
C VAL A 34 -4.70 1.04 -2.57
N LEU A 35 -3.55 1.69 -2.40
CA LEU A 35 -2.88 2.48 -3.45
C LEU A 35 -2.26 1.62 -4.57
N ALA A 36 -2.28 0.29 -4.45
CA ALA A 36 -1.79 -0.60 -5.49
C ALA A 36 -2.81 -0.82 -6.63
N ASP A 37 -4.07 -0.42 -6.45
CA ASP A 37 -5.09 -0.54 -7.50
C ASP A 37 -4.79 0.45 -8.64
N LYS A 38 -4.25 -0.07 -9.74
CA LYS A 38 -3.92 0.71 -10.94
C LYS A 38 -5.12 1.13 -11.78
N LYS A 39 -6.29 0.53 -11.56
CA LYS A 39 -7.53 1.02 -12.19
C LYS A 39 -7.98 2.31 -11.51
N LYS A 40 -7.86 2.39 -10.18
CA LYS A 40 -8.21 3.59 -9.40
C LYS A 40 -7.11 4.65 -9.37
N TYR A 41 -5.85 4.24 -9.26
CA TYR A 41 -4.69 5.14 -9.13
C TYR A 41 -3.64 4.88 -10.23
N PRO A 42 -3.97 5.13 -11.52
CA PRO A 42 -3.09 4.78 -12.65
C PRO A 42 -1.73 5.51 -12.61
N TYR A 43 -1.70 6.74 -12.07
CA TYR A 43 -0.51 7.60 -12.04
C TYR A 43 0.23 7.62 -10.70
N PHE A 44 -0.16 6.77 -9.75
CA PHE A 44 0.52 6.66 -8.46
C PHE A 44 1.62 5.59 -8.49
N PHE A 45 2.82 5.94 -8.04
CA PHE A 45 3.95 5.03 -7.88
C PHE A 45 4.57 5.21 -6.50
N ARG A 46 5.29 4.19 -6.04
CA ARG A 46 6.02 4.22 -4.78
C ARG A 46 7.32 3.43 -4.85
N THR A 47 8.32 3.86 -4.08
CA THR A 47 9.61 3.16 -3.97
C THR A 47 9.60 2.11 -2.85
N VAL A 48 8.68 2.23 -1.91
CA VAL A 48 8.50 1.26 -0.80
C VAL A 48 7.52 0.15 -1.18
N PRO A 49 7.70 -1.07 -0.63
CA PRO A 49 6.76 -2.15 -0.85
C PRO A 49 5.40 -1.86 -0.19
N SER A 50 4.39 -2.60 -0.64
CA SER A 50 3.09 -2.68 0.02
C SER A 50 3.22 -3.34 1.39
N ASP A 51 2.34 -3.03 2.35
CA ASP A 51 2.23 -3.80 3.59
C ASP A 51 1.96 -5.29 3.31
N ASN A 52 1.26 -5.60 2.22
CA ASN A 52 1.04 -6.98 1.75
C ASN A 52 2.33 -7.75 1.43
N ALA A 53 3.44 -7.06 1.18
CA ALA A 53 4.72 -7.71 0.89
C ALA A 53 5.29 -8.47 2.11
N VAL A 54 4.79 -8.19 3.32
CA VAL A 54 5.17 -8.90 4.55
C VAL A 54 4.40 -10.23 4.69
N ASN A 55 3.24 -10.38 4.05
CA ASN A 55 2.38 -11.56 4.18
C ASN A 55 3.10 -12.89 3.84
N PRO A 56 3.91 -12.99 2.76
CA PRO A 56 4.67 -14.22 2.48
C PRO A 56 5.64 -14.60 3.61
N ALA A 57 6.24 -13.63 4.29
CA ALA A 57 7.14 -13.88 5.41
C ALA A 57 6.37 -14.40 6.63
N ILE A 58 5.21 -13.79 6.95
CA ILE A 58 4.31 -14.28 8.00
C ILE A 58 3.88 -15.73 7.70
N LEU A 59 3.43 -16.02 6.48
CA LEU A 59 3.04 -17.37 6.09
C LEU A 59 4.19 -18.37 6.22
N LYS A 60 5.42 -17.97 5.88
CA LYS A 60 6.61 -18.83 6.02
C LYS A 60 6.88 -19.13 7.51
N LEU A 61 6.74 -18.14 8.38
CA LEU A 61 6.89 -18.29 9.83
C LEU A 61 5.84 -19.25 10.41
N LEU A 62 4.57 -19.06 10.06
CA LEU A 62 3.47 -19.92 10.52
C LEU A 62 3.67 -21.39 10.11
N LYS A 63 4.11 -21.60 8.85
CA LYS A 63 4.39 -22.94 8.32
C LYS A 63 5.60 -23.58 9.01
N HIS A 64 6.63 -22.81 9.31
CA HIS A 64 7.83 -23.31 9.98
C HIS A 64 7.49 -23.91 11.37
N TYR A 65 6.61 -23.27 12.12
CA TYR A 65 6.16 -23.75 13.44
C TYR A 65 4.90 -24.62 13.41
N GLN A 66 4.41 -24.99 12.23
CA GLN A 66 3.22 -25.83 12.05
C GLN A 66 1.95 -25.28 12.76
N TRP A 67 1.81 -23.96 12.88
CA TRP A 67 0.62 -23.35 13.50
C TRP A 67 -0.60 -23.51 12.60
N LYS A 68 -1.62 -24.22 13.07
CA LYS A 68 -2.87 -24.52 12.33
C LYS A 68 -4.05 -23.61 12.67
N ARG A 69 -4.00 -22.91 13.81
CA ARG A 69 -5.06 -22.00 14.28
C ARG A 69 -4.42 -20.67 14.62
N VAL A 70 -4.86 -19.62 13.95
CA VAL A 70 -4.37 -18.25 14.13
C VAL A 70 -5.57 -17.30 14.24
N GLY A 71 -5.37 -16.16 14.89
CA GLY A 71 -6.33 -15.06 14.94
C GLY A 71 -5.63 -13.76 14.55
N THR A 72 -6.38 -12.83 13.96
CA THR A 72 -5.89 -11.52 13.55
C THR A 72 -6.68 -10.43 14.26
N LEU A 73 -5.99 -9.38 14.70
CA LEU A 73 -6.58 -8.15 15.21
C LEU A 73 -6.03 -7.00 14.39
N THR A 74 -6.90 -6.11 13.95
CA THR A 74 -6.54 -4.96 13.12
C THR A 74 -7.19 -3.69 13.66
N GLN A 75 -6.54 -2.56 13.42
CA GLN A 75 -7.19 -1.27 13.56
C GLN A 75 -8.03 -1.01 12.30
N ASP A 76 -9.21 -0.42 12.46
CA ASP A 76 -9.98 0.13 11.34
C ASP A 76 -9.43 1.53 11.04
N VAL A 77 -8.87 1.71 9.83
CA VAL A 77 -8.08 2.90 9.43
C VAL A 77 -8.57 3.45 8.10
#